data_AF-A0A3G7TSN0-F1
#
_entry.id   AF-A0A3G7TSN0-F1
#
_cell.length_a   1.000
_cell.length_b   1.000
_cell.length_c   1.000
_cell.angle_alpha   90.00
_cell.angle_beta   90.00
_cell.angle_gamma   90.00
#
_symmetry.space_group_name_H-M   'P 1'
#
loop_
_entity.id
_entity.type
_entity.pdbx_description
1 polymer ?
#
loop_
_entity_poly.entity_id
_entity_poly.type
_entity_poly.pdbx_seq_one_letter_code
_entity_poly.pdbx_strand_id
1 'polypeptide(L)'
;MKWGVLILALAISGCATVSDINQTLPTLNVISGKKPQEYAKCVSDKLADSRGQLQVEPHKDGMRIIVPQKVSSGPTAVFDIEERSGGSSIKLHESMSNVPMRPGDIRKAAEDCISG
;
A
#
# COMPACT_ATOMS: atom_id res chain seq x y z
N MET A 1 0.37 54.05 -2.52
CA MET A 1 0.36 53.03 -1.45
C MET A 1 -0.09 51.73 -2.10
N LYS A 2 0.80 50.78 -2.42
CA LYS A 2 1.46 49.81 -1.52
C LYS A 2 0.44 48.85 -0.89
N TRP A 3 0.46 47.61 -1.42
CA TRP A 3 0.32 46.31 -0.74
C TRP A 3 -0.87 45.46 -1.18
N GLY A 4 -0.55 44.35 -1.83
CA GLY A 4 -1.50 43.31 -2.18
C GLY A 4 -0.90 42.22 -3.07
N VAL A 5 0.41 41.95 -2.99
CA VAL A 5 0.98 40.76 -3.62
C VAL A 5 0.82 39.61 -2.63
N LEU A 6 -0.33 38.96 -2.81
CA LEU A 6 -0.68 37.58 -2.48
C LEU A 6 0.47 36.75 -1.89
N ILE A 7 0.30 36.42 -0.62
CA ILE A 7 0.97 35.30 0.03
C ILE A 7 0.47 34.03 -0.65
N LEU A 8 1.24 33.51 -1.60
CA LEU A 8 1.18 32.11 -2.02
C LEU A 8 2.40 31.38 -1.44
N ALA A 9 2.48 31.39 -0.12
CA ALA A 9 3.43 30.57 0.61
C ALA A 9 2.94 29.12 0.53
N LEU A 10 3.47 28.41 -0.46
CA LEU A 10 3.79 26.98 -0.48
C LEU A 10 3.41 26.24 0.81
N ALA A 11 2.17 25.77 0.89
CA ALA A 11 1.82 24.66 1.76
C ALA A 11 2.33 23.38 1.07
N ILE A 12 3.65 23.14 1.11
CA ILE A 12 4.19 21.78 0.94
C ILE A 12 4.00 21.09 2.28
N SER A 13 2.74 20.86 2.65
CA SER A 13 2.41 19.85 3.65
C SER A 13 2.72 18.51 2.99
N GLY A 14 3.86 17.91 3.35
CA GLY A 14 4.27 16.59 2.91
C GLY A 14 3.34 15.51 3.48
N CYS A 15 2.13 15.42 2.94
CA CYS A 15 1.27 14.26 3.09
C CYS A 15 1.71 13.28 2.01
N ALA A 16 2.53 12.28 2.37
CA ALA A 16 2.91 11.21 1.45
C ALA A 16 1.63 10.63 0.80
N THR A 17 1.52 10.77 -0.51
CA THR A 17 0.38 10.31 -1.29
C THR A 17 0.59 8.87 -1.74
N VAL A 18 -0.48 8.16 -2.10
CA VAL A 18 -0.39 6.83 -2.75
C VAL A 18 0.52 6.89 -3.99
N SER A 19 0.53 8.03 -4.69
CA SER A 19 1.41 8.29 -5.83
C SER A 19 2.90 8.28 -5.46
N ASP A 20 3.27 8.83 -4.29
CA ASP A 20 4.66 8.82 -3.82
C ASP A 20 5.14 7.40 -3.50
N ILE A 21 4.25 6.54 -2.97
CA ILE A 21 4.56 5.14 -2.66
C ILE A 21 4.68 4.30 -3.94
N ASN A 22 3.79 4.50 -4.90
CA ASN A 22 3.82 3.77 -6.18
C ASN A 22 5.01 4.14 -7.08
N GLN A 23 5.66 5.29 -6.85
CA GLN A 23 6.90 5.67 -7.55
C GLN A 23 8.14 4.95 -7.01
N THR A 24 8.05 4.28 -5.86
CA THR A 24 9.13 3.46 -5.31
C THR A 24 9.14 2.07 -5.94
N LEU A 25 10.31 1.43 -6.01
CA LEU A 25 10.40 0.05 -6.49
C LEU A 25 9.57 -0.88 -5.60
N PRO A 26 8.89 -1.89 -6.16
CA PRO A 26 8.16 -2.86 -5.37
C PRO A 26 9.13 -3.60 -4.45
N THR A 27 8.86 -3.51 -3.15
CA THR A 27 9.57 -4.23 -2.10
C THR A 27 9.32 -5.73 -2.13
N LEU A 28 8.18 -6.13 -2.70
CA LEU A 28 7.84 -7.51 -2.99
C LEU A 28 7.09 -7.55 -4.33
N ASN A 29 7.47 -8.49 -5.19
CA ASN A 29 6.81 -8.77 -6.45
C ASN A 29 6.65 -10.28 -6.56
N VAL A 30 5.45 -10.79 -6.29
CA VAL A 30 5.18 -12.21 -6.14
C VAL A 30 3.91 -12.60 -6.88
N ILE A 31 3.76 -13.90 -7.10
CA ILE A 31 2.61 -14.48 -7.78
C ILE A 31 1.87 -15.40 -6.82
N SER A 32 0.55 -15.24 -6.72
CA SER A 32 -0.32 -16.16 -6.01
C SER A 32 -1.16 -16.99 -6.99
N GLY A 33 -1.55 -18.20 -6.57
CA GLY A 33 -2.60 -18.98 -7.23
C GLY A 33 -4.02 -18.48 -6.92
N LYS A 34 -4.17 -17.59 -5.94
CA LYS A 34 -5.46 -17.03 -5.52
C LYS A 34 -5.92 -15.93 -6.46
N LYS A 35 -7.24 -15.82 -6.66
CA LYS A 35 -7.85 -14.69 -7.37
C LYS A 35 -7.62 -13.38 -6.61
N PRO A 36 -7.61 -12.21 -7.29
CA PRO A 36 -7.30 -10.93 -6.64
C PRO A 36 -8.11 -10.64 -5.38
N GLN A 37 -9.40 -10.92 -5.38
CA GLN A 37 -10.31 -10.70 -4.25
C GLN A 37 -10.02 -11.65 -3.08
N GLU A 38 -9.70 -12.91 -3.37
CA GLU A 38 -9.35 -13.91 -2.36
C GLU A 38 -8.01 -13.60 -1.71
N TYR A 39 -7.01 -13.23 -2.51
CA TYR A 39 -5.74 -12.76 -2.00
C TYR A 39 -5.91 -11.49 -1.15
N ALA A 40 -6.70 -10.52 -1.62
CA ALA A 40 -6.93 -9.29 -0.89
C ALA A 40 -7.62 -9.53 0.46
N LYS A 41 -8.57 -10.46 0.50
CA LYS A 41 -9.20 -10.89 1.74
C LYS A 41 -8.20 -11.54 2.69
N CYS A 42 -7.35 -12.46 2.20
CA CYS A 42 -6.34 -13.10 3.04
C CYS A 42 -5.42 -12.07 3.71
N VAL A 43 -4.91 -11.11 2.94
CA VAL A 43 -4.04 -10.05 3.47
C VAL A 43 -4.79 -9.18 4.49
N SER A 44 -6.04 -8.84 4.20
CA SER A 44 -6.88 -8.04 5.11
C SER A 44 -7.12 -8.77 6.44
N ASP A 45 -7.42 -10.06 6.39
CA ASP A 45 -7.65 -10.88 7.57
C ASP A 45 -6.34 -11.01 8.41
N LYS A 46 -5.18 -11.14 7.77
CA LYS A 46 -3.87 -11.22 8.46
C LYS A 46 -3.43 -9.92 9.11
N LEU A 47 -3.80 -8.77 8.53
CA LEU A 47 -3.40 -7.45 9.01
C LEU A 47 -4.45 -6.78 9.88
N ALA A 48 -5.64 -7.36 10.03
CA ALA A 48 -6.73 -6.80 10.83
C ALA A 48 -6.27 -6.49 12.27
N ASP A 49 -5.53 -7.41 12.89
CA ASP A 49 -5.06 -7.27 14.28
C ASP A 49 -3.88 -6.29 14.41
N SER A 50 -3.08 -6.09 13.36
CA SER A 50 -1.85 -5.30 13.44
C SER A 50 -1.97 -3.90 12.84
N ARG A 51 -2.85 -3.68 11.86
CA ARG A 51 -2.96 -2.43 11.08
C ARG A 51 -4.36 -1.81 11.09
N GLY A 52 -5.35 -2.50 11.65
CA GLY A 52 -6.73 -2.01 11.72
C GLY A 52 -7.42 -2.05 10.36
N GLN A 53 -8.33 -1.10 10.12
CA GLN A 53 -9.15 -1.08 8.89
C GLN A 53 -8.29 -0.71 7.68
N LEU A 54 -8.03 -1.70 6.83
CA LEU A 54 -7.41 -1.48 5.53
C LEU A 54 -8.44 -0.89 4.56
N GLN A 55 -8.00 -0.02 3.66
CA GLN A 55 -8.84 0.43 2.55
C GLN A 55 -8.61 -0.50 1.37
N VAL A 56 -9.66 -1.12 0.87
CA VAL A 56 -9.62 -2.02 -0.28
C VAL A 56 -10.46 -1.40 -1.39
N GLU A 57 -9.85 -1.15 -2.54
CA GLU A 57 -10.50 -0.51 -3.69
C GLU A 57 -10.26 -1.31 -4.97
N PRO A 58 -11.20 -1.33 -5.93
CA PRO A 58 -10.94 -1.84 -7.27
C PRO A 58 -9.81 -1.05 -7.93
N HIS A 59 -8.84 -1.74 -8.53
CA HIS A 59 -7.73 -1.09 -9.23
C HIS A 59 -7.36 -1.85 -10.49
N LYS A 60 -7.53 -1.21 -11.65
CA LYS A 60 -7.35 -1.83 -12.98
C LYS A 60 -8.17 -3.12 -13.09
N ASP A 61 -7.54 -4.22 -13.47
CA ASP A 61 -8.13 -5.56 -13.61
C ASP A 61 -8.07 -6.38 -12.30
N GLY A 62 -8.04 -5.71 -11.14
CA GLY A 62 -7.96 -6.40 -9.86
C GLY A 62 -8.26 -5.50 -8.67
N MET A 63 -7.48 -5.65 -7.60
CA MET A 63 -7.71 -4.99 -6.31
C MET A 63 -6.47 -4.21 -5.87
N ARG A 64 -6.69 -3.11 -5.16
CA ARG A 64 -5.66 -2.40 -4.41
C ARG A 64 -5.99 -2.40 -2.93
N ILE A 65 -4.97 -2.58 -2.10
CA ILE A 65 -5.08 -2.44 -0.65
C ILE A 65 -4.16 -1.32 -0.21
N ILE A 66 -4.72 -0.32 0.47
CA ILE A 66 -3.98 0.77 1.09
C ILE A 66 -3.89 0.47 2.60
N VAL A 67 -2.67 0.28 3.08
CA VAL A 67 -2.39 0.00 4.49
C VAL A 67 -2.06 1.31 5.19
N PRO A 68 -2.80 1.71 6.24
CA PRO A 68 -2.49 2.92 7.00
C PRO A 68 -1.25 2.74 7.89
N GLN A 69 -0.59 3.85 8.20
CA GLN A 69 0.38 3.89 9.30
C GLN A 69 -0.34 3.78 10.65
N LYS A 70 0.34 3.20 11.65
CA LYS A 70 -0.23 3.04 13.01
C LYS A 70 -0.47 4.35 13.75
N VAL A 71 0.33 5.37 13.45
CA VAL A 71 0.41 6.62 14.23
C VAL A 71 0.20 7.88 13.39
N SER A 72 0.13 7.76 12.07
CA SER A 72 0.00 8.90 11.16
C SER A 72 -1.11 8.64 10.14
N SER A 73 -1.62 9.73 9.56
CA SER A 73 -2.68 9.72 8.55
C SER A 73 -2.22 9.24 7.17
N GLY A 74 -0.92 8.94 6.99
CA GLY A 74 -0.34 8.53 5.70
C GLY A 74 -0.35 7.01 5.48
N PRO A 75 -0.39 6.55 4.22
CA PRO A 75 -0.22 5.14 3.91
C PRO A 75 1.20 4.66 4.23
N THR A 76 1.31 3.45 4.79
CA THR A 76 2.60 2.79 5.02
C THR A 76 2.98 1.82 3.91
N ALA A 77 1.97 1.27 3.23
CA ALA A 77 2.14 0.31 2.18
C ALA A 77 0.94 0.30 1.23
N VAL A 78 1.19 -0.08 -0.01
CA VAL A 78 0.17 -0.25 -1.04
C VAL A 78 0.40 -1.61 -1.70
N PHE A 79 -0.65 -2.42 -1.73
CA PHE A 79 -0.68 -3.65 -2.52
C PHE A 79 -1.42 -3.38 -3.81
N ASP A 80 -0.79 -3.64 -4.95
CA ASP A 80 -1.45 -3.76 -6.24
C ASP A 80 -1.57 -5.23 -6.60
N ILE A 81 -2.81 -5.70 -6.73
CA ILE A 81 -3.15 -7.09 -6.99
C ILE A 81 -3.84 -7.15 -8.36
N GLU A 82 -3.10 -7.56 -9.38
CA GLU A 82 -3.59 -7.61 -10.76
C GLU A 82 -3.99 -9.06 -11.10
N GLU A 83 -5.10 -9.26 -11.81
CA GLU A 83 -5.49 -10.59 -12.29
C GLU A 83 -4.48 -11.12 -13.32
N ARG A 84 -4.25 -12.44 -13.31
CA ARG A 84 -3.46 -13.14 -14.33
C ARG A 84 -4.05 -14.53 -14.60
N SER A 85 -3.60 -15.17 -15.67
CA SER A 85 -3.97 -16.56 -15.97
C SER A 85 -3.58 -17.50 -14.82
N GLY A 86 -4.58 -17.99 -14.08
CA GLY A 86 -4.40 -18.93 -12.97
C GLY A 86 -4.07 -18.29 -11.60
N GLY A 87 -4.42 -17.02 -11.38
CA GLY A 87 -4.36 -16.41 -10.05
C GLY A 87 -4.20 -14.89 -10.09
N SER A 88 -3.28 -14.37 -9.28
CA SER A 88 -2.97 -12.94 -9.20
C SER A 88 -1.47 -12.66 -9.18
N SER A 89 -1.10 -11.48 -9.67
CA SER A 89 0.22 -10.87 -9.57
C SER A 89 0.16 -9.78 -8.51
N ILE A 90 1.12 -9.74 -7.60
CA ILE A 90 1.10 -8.87 -6.43
C ILE A 90 2.35 -8.02 -6.40
N LYS A 91 2.17 -6.70 -6.36
CA LYS A 91 3.23 -5.72 -6.15
C LYS A 91 2.97 -5.01 -4.83
N LEU A 92 3.94 -5.10 -3.92
CA LEU A 92 3.90 -4.41 -2.63
C LEU A 92 4.90 -3.26 -2.63
N HIS A 93 4.40 -2.06 -2.41
CA HIS A 93 5.19 -0.85 -2.24
C HIS A 93 5.10 -0.40 -0.78
N GLU A 94 6.23 -0.12 -0.13
CA GLU A 94 6.28 0.25 1.29
C GLU A 94 7.09 1.53 1.47
N SER A 95 6.55 2.50 2.21
CA SER A 95 7.15 3.84 2.37
C SER A 95 8.43 3.88 3.21
N MET A 96 8.76 2.78 3.91
CA MET A 96 9.96 2.65 4.76
C MET A 96 10.83 1.45 4.37
N SER A 97 10.87 1.11 3.07
CA SER A 97 11.61 -0.06 2.55
C SER A 97 13.10 -0.09 2.92
N ASN A 98 13.72 1.07 3.12
CA ASN A 98 15.14 1.21 3.45
C ASN A 98 15.44 1.30 4.96
N VAL A 99 14.44 1.15 5.84
CA VAL A 99 14.62 1.28 7.29
C VAL A 99 14.82 -0.11 7.93
N PRO A 100 15.97 -0.41 8.58
CA PRO A 100 16.27 -1.75 9.11
C PRO A 100 15.37 -2.17 10.28
N MET A 101 14.78 -1.22 11.01
CA MET A 101 13.84 -1.48 12.12
C MET A 101 12.36 -1.49 11.69
N ARG A 102 12.08 -1.62 10.38
CA ARG A 102 10.70 -1.63 9.88
C ARG A 102 9.95 -2.87 10.39
N PRO A 103 8.70 -2.71 10.88
CA PRO A 103 7.84 -3.85 11.18
C PRO A 103 7.60 -4.69 9.92
N GLY A 104 7.97 -5.97 9.97
CA GLY A 104 7.87 -6.91 8.84
C GLY A 104 6.53 -7.62 8.70
N ASP A 105 5.52 -7.24 9.49
CA ASP A 105 4.18 -7.84 9.49
C ASP A 105 3.48 -7.74 8.12
N ILE A 106 3.67 -6.62 7.41
CA ILE A 106 3.07 -6.40 6.08
C ILE A 106 3.65 -7.38 5.05
N ARG A 107 4.98 -7.46 4.97
CA ARG A 107 5.65 -8.40 4.07
C ARG A 107 5.32 -9.84 4.44
N LYS A 108 5.31 -10.16 5.74
CA LYS A 108 4.96 -11.50 6.21
C LYS A 108 3.52 -11.88 5.86
N ALA A 109 2.55 -10.96 6.02
CA ALA A 109 1.17 -11.19 5.63
C ALA A 109 1.04 -11.42 4.11
N ALA A 110 1.81 -10.69 3.31
CA ALA A 110 1.88 -10.92 1.87
C ALA A 110 2.37 -12.34 1.55
N GLU A 111 3.53 -12.72 2.11
CA GLU A 111 4.15 -14.03 1.90
C GLU A 111 3.25 -15.19 2.36
N ASP A 112 2.65 -15.06 3.55
CA ASP A 112 1.74 -16.07 4.10
C ASP A 112 0.47 -16.26 3.24
N CYS A 113 0.11 -15.28 2.40
CA CYS A 113 -1.04 -15.34 1.51
C CYS A 113 -0.71 -15.76 0.07
N ILE A 114 0.58 -15.96 -0.27
CA ILE A 114 1.01 -16.41 -1.61
C ILE A 114 0.46 -17.79 -1.91
N SER A 115 0.55 -18.70 -0.94
CA SER A 115 0.20 -20.10 -1.08
C SER A 115 -1.13 -20.39 -0.39
N GLY A 116 -2.03 -21.06 -1.11
CA GLY A 116 -3.29 -21.61 -0.62
C GLY A 116 -3.43 -23.05 -1.05
#